data_AF-A0A382J6A2-F1
#
_entry.id   AF-A0A382J6A2-F1
#
_cell.length_a   1.000
_cell.length_b   1.000
_cell.length_c   1.000
_cell.angle_alpha   90.00
_cell.angle_beta   90.00
_cell.angle_gamma   90.00
#
_symmetry.space_group_name_H-M   'P 1'
#
loop_
_entity.id
_entity.type
_entity.pdbx_description
1 polymer ?
#
loop_
_entity_poly.entity_id
_entity_poly.type
_entity_poly.pdbx_seq_one_letter_code
_entity_poly.pdbx_strand_id
1 'polypeptide(L)'
;KKIDEALTTGKAEIQVLAKDQIQALLDKYKSGLQVVTIQLQAVHPPEQVADSFKDVVRAREDKERMINEAQGYRNAVIPEARGQAAQIVRVAEGYREEKIKRAEGDAKRFLQQYGEYKKAPDITRKRIYLETMEKILPDINKVIMGNKKGGNVLPILPLGKNSILGGNK
;
A
#
# COMPACT_ATOMS: atom_id res chain seq x y z
N LYS A 1 36.39 1.26 -40.21
CA LYS A 1 34.91 1.35 -40.27
C LYS A 1 34.34 -0.06 -40.17
N LYS A 2 33.72 -0.35 -39.01
CA LYS A 2 32.69 -1.36 -38.70
C LYS A 2 32.92 -2.84 -39.07
N ILE A 3 33.71 -3.53 -38.24
CA ILE A 3 33.63 -4.99 -38.11
C ILE A 3 32.23 -5.40 -37.57
N ASP A 4 31.63 -4.59 -36.68
CA ASP A 4 30.31 -4.85 -36.09
C ASP A 4 29.13 -4.77 -37.08
N GLU A 5 29.22 -3.92 -38.11
CA GLU A 5 28.16 -3.79 -39.14
C GLU A 5 28.30 -4.87 -40.22
N ALA A 6 29.53 -5.30 -40.52
CA ALA A 6 29.79 -6.49 -41.34
C ALA A 6 29.27 -7.78 -40.67
N LEU A 7 29.25 -7.84 -39.34
CA LEU A 7 28.78 -8.99 -38.56
C LEU A 7 27.25 -9.06 -38.39
N THR A 8 26.50 -7.99 -38.69
CA THR A 8 25.04 -7.91 -38.45
C THR A 8 24.23 -7.71 -39.74
N THR A 9 24.51 -6.69 -40.55
CA THR A 9 23.84 -6.43 -41.85
C THR A 9 24.66 -6.90 -43.05
N GLY A 10 25.99 -6.78 -42.98
CA GLY A 10 26.90 -7.17 -44.08
C GLY A 10 27.05 -8.68 -44.30
N LYS A 11 26.59 -9.54 -43.38
CA LYS A 11 26.69 -11.01 -43.54
C LYS A 11 25.93 -11.51 -44.77
N ALA A 12 24.74 -10.96 -45.04
CA ALA A 12 23.94 -11.37 -46.20
C ALA A 12 24.60 -10.94 -47.52
N GLU A 13 25.11 -9.70 -47.58
CA GLU A 13 25.80 -9.17 -48.76
C GLU A 13 27.10 -9.94 -49.05
N ILE A 14 27.89 -10.25 -48.02
CA ILE A 14 29.13 -11.03 -48.16
C ILE A 14 28.84 -12.47 -48.59
N GLN A 15 27.74 -13.09 -48.11
CA GLN A 15 27.33 -14.43 -48.56
C GLN A 15 26.95 -14.48 -50.04
N VAL A 16 26.26 -13.44 -50.53
CA VAL A 16 25.88 -13.34 -51.95
C VAL A 16 27.12 -13.14 -52.82
N LEU A 17 28.00 -12.20 -52.46
CA LEU A 17 29.23 -11.95 -53.20
C LEU A 17 30.18 -13.16 -53.23
N ALA A 18 30.31 -13.86 -52.10
CA ALA A 18 31.10 -15.09 -52.02
C ALA A 18 30.49 -16.21 -52.89
N LYS A 19 29.17 -16.32 -52.95
CA LYS A 19 28.47 -17.31 -53.78
C LYS A 19 28.76 -17.07 -55.26
N ASP A 20 28.66 -15.82 -55.70
CA ASP A 20 28.89 -15.47 -57.10
C ASP A 20 30.36 -15.69 -57.50
N GLN A 21 31.31 -15.34 -56.64
CA GLN A 21 32.74 -15.57 -56.92
C GLN A 21 33.10 -17.05 -56.97
N ILE A 22 32.57 -17.87 -56.05
CA ILE A 22 32.86 -19.30 -56.02
C ILE A 22 32.19 -20.00 -57.20
N GLN A 23 30.95 -19.63 -57.56
CA GLN A 23 30.29 -20.15 -58.75
C GLN A 23 31.09 -19.80 -60.02
N ALA A 24 31.53 -18.55 -60.18
CA ALA A 24 32.34 -18.13 -61.33
C ALA A 24 33.68 -18.90 -61.42
N LEU A 25 34.30 -19.23 -60.28
CA LEU A 25 35.50 -20.08 -60.25
C LEU A 25 35.19 -21.51 -60.71
N LEU A 26 34.12 -22.11 -60.18
CA LEU A 26 33.70 -23.48 -60.47
C LEU A 26 33.27 -23.67 -61.93
N ASP A 27 32.66 -22.64 -62.53
CA ASP A 27 32.30 -22.60 -63.95
C ASP A 27 33.55 -22.50 -64.85
N LYS A 28 34.55 -21.70 -64.45
CA LYS A 28 35.84 -21.59 -65.14
C LYS A 28 36.61 -22.91 -65.14
N TYR A 29 36.51 -23.69 -64.06
CA TYR A 29 37.08 -25.03 -63.97
C TYR A 29 36.22 -26.12 -64.62
N LYS A 30 35.07 -25.78 -65.23
CA LYS A 30 34.11 -26.72 -65.84
C LYS A 30 33.74 -27.88 -64.91
N SER A 31 33.57 -27.59 -63.63
CA SER A 31 33.35 -28.61 -62.59
C SER A 31 31.96 -29.27 -62.64
N GLY A 32 30.98 -28.65 -63.31
CA GLY A 32 29.59 -29.13 -63.35
C GLY A 32 28.85 -29.01 -62.01
N LEU A 33 29.42 -28.30 -61.03
CA LEU A 33 28.87 -28.13 -59.68
C LEU A 33 28.16 -26.77 -59.55
N GLN A 34 26.99 -26.76 -58.92
CA GLN A 34 26.22 -25.56 -58.64
C GLN A 34 26.15 -25.29 -57.13
N VAL A 35 26.54 -24.09 -56.72
CA VAL A 35 26.50 -23.66 -55.33
C VAL A 35 25.09 -23.19 -54.98
N VAL A 36 24.40 -23.91 -54.10
CA VAL A 36 23.02 -23.60 -53.69
C VAL A 36 23.01 -22.49 -52.63
N THR A 37 23.81 -22.63 -51.58
CA THR A 37 23.83 -21.70 -50.43
C THR A 37 25.21 -21.66 -49.77
N ILE A 38 25.63 -20.48 -49.32
CA ILE A 38 26.83 -20.28 -48.49
C ILE A 38 26.38 -19.74 -47.14
N GLN A 39 26.78 -20.43 -46.07
CA GLN A 39 26.58 -19.98 -44.70
C GLN A 39 27.94 -19.62 -44.11
N LEU A 40 28.08 -18.37 -43.68
CA LEU A 40 29.24 -17.92 -42.90
C LEU A 40 29.12 -18.56 -41.51
N GLN A 41 30.11 -19.38 -41.12
CA GLN A 41 30.19 -19.88 -39.75
C GLN A 41 30.34 -18.71 -38.77
N ALA A 42 29.68 -18.83 -37.61
CA ALA A 42 29.73 -17.80 -36.58
C ALA A 42 31.18 -17.65 -36.08
N VAL A 43 31.77 -16.48 -36.32
CA VAL A 43 33.08 -16.13 -35.76
C VAL A 43 32.86 -15.75 -34.30
N HIS A 44 33.29 -16.62 -33.38
CA HIS A 44 33.32 -16.28 -31.96
C HIS A 44 34.46 -15.29 -31.70
N PRO A 45 34.24 -14.22 -30.91
CA PRO A 45 35.31 -13.31 -30.51
C PRO A 45 36.43 -14.09 -29.78
N PRO A 46 37.71 -13.75 -30.01
CA PRO A 46 38.81 -14.37 -29.28
C PRO A 46 38.68 -14.08 -27.78
N GLU A 47 38.95 -15.09 -26.94
CA GLU A 47 38.73 -15.02 -25.47
C GLU A 47 39.37 -13.80 -24.80
N GLN A 48 40.47 -13.30 -25.38
CA GLN A 48 41.27 -12.17 -24.87
C GLN A 48 40.51 -10.84 -24.74
N VAL A 49 39.39 -10.64 -25.45
CA VAL A 49 38.58 -9.40 -25.37
C VAL A 49 37.19 -9.61 -24.79
N ALA A 50 36.75 -10.86 -24.63
CA ALA A 50 35.38 -11.16 -24.19
C ALA A 50 35.07 -10.60 -22.79
N ASP A 51 36.05 -10.59 -21.88
CA ASP A 51 35.84 -10.13 -20.50
C ASP A 51 35.68 -8.61 -20.40
N SER A 52 36.51 -7.83 -21.10
CA SER A 52 36.37 -6.37 -21.15
C SER A 52 35.02 -5.91 -21.73
N PHE A 53 34.48 -6.65 -22.71
CA PHE A 53 33.15 -6.36 -23.25
C PHE A 53 32.03 -6.72 -22.26
N LYS A 54 32.14 -7.87 -21.57
CA LYS A 54 31.18 -8.25 -20.51
C LYS A 54 31.15 -7.21 -19.38
N ASP A 55 32.29 -6.66 -19.01
CA ASP A 55 32.37 -5.66 -17.94
C ASP A 55 31.66 -4.35 -18.32
N VAL A 56 31.81 -3.88 -19.56
CA VAL A 56 31.11 -2.67 -20.03
C VAL A 56 29.60 -2.88 -20.09
N VAL A 57 29.14 -4.06 -20.49
CA VAL A 57 27.71 -4.41 -20.51
C VAL A 57 27.16 -4.48 -19.09
N ARG A 58 27.83 -5.21 -18.19
CA ARG A 58 27.45 -5.31 -16.78
C ARG A 58 27.40 -3.93 -16.11
N ALA A 59 28.38 -3.07 -16.35
CA ALA A 59 28.40 -1.72 -15.79
C ALA A 59 27.23 -0.86 -16.29
N ARG A 60 26.80 -1.01 -17.55
CA ARG A 60 25.60 -0.33 -18.07
C ARG A 60 24.33 -0.85 -17.41
N GLU A 61 24.18 -2.17 -17.30
CA GLU A 61 23.03 -2.79 -16.65
C GLU A 61 22.94 -2.41 -15.16
N ASP A 62 24.06 -2.41 -14.44
CA ASP A 62 24.13 -1.97 -13.04
C ASP A 62 23.73 -0.48 -12.92
N LYS A 63 24.23 0.38 -13.81
CA LYS A 63 23.84 1.79 -13.84
C LYS A 63 22.34 1.97 -14.07
N GLU A 64 21.77 1.26 -15.03
CA GLU A 64 20.33 1.32 -15.33
C GLU A 64 19.50 0.78 -14.16
N ARG A 65 19.94 -0.31 -13.52
CA ARG A 65 19.32 -0.84 -12.31
C ARG A 65 19.31 0.20 -11.18
N MET A 66 20.45 0.81 -10.87
CA MET A 66 20.56 1.83 -9.82
C MET A 66 19.68 3.06 -10.11
N ILE A 67 19.59 3.49 -11.37
CA ILE A 67 18.71 4.60 -11.76
C ILE A 67 17.24 4.21 -11.55
N ASN A 68 16.84 3.01 -11.97
CA ASN A 68 15.47 2.53 -11.82
C ASN A 68 15.10 2.34 -10.34
N GLU A 69 15.99 1.80 -9.53
CA GLU A 69 15.79 1.68 -8.07
C GLU A 69 15.66 3.04 -7.40
N ALA A 70 16.53 4.00 -7.75
CA ALA A 70 16.45 5.36 -7.21
C ALA A 70 15.16 6.07 -7.63
N GLN A 71 14.72 5.90 -8.88
CA GLN A 71 13.45 6.42 -9.35
C GLN A 71 12.28 5.76 -8.63
N GLY A 72 12.30 4.43 -8.47
CA GLY A 72 11.31 3.68 -7.71
C GLY A 72 11.21 4.16 -6.26
N TYR A 73 12.35 4.34 -5.59
CA TYR A 73 12.40 4.86 -4.22
C TYR A 73 11.81 6.26 -4.11
N ARG A 74 12.18 7.19 -5.02
CA ARG A 74 11.62 8.55 -5.06
C ARG A 74 10.11 8.53 -5.32
N ASN A 75 9.66 7.67 -6.22
CA ASN A 75 8.25 7.50 -6.57
C ASN A 75 7.45 6.84 -5.46
N ALA A 76 8.08 6.13 -4.52
CA ALA A 76 7.42 5.58 -3.33
C ALA A 76 7.37 6.62 -2.19
N VAL A 77 8.52 7.19 -1.83
CA VAL A 77 8.66 8.04 -0.64
C VAL A 77 7.91 9.36 -0.77
N ILE A 78 7.96 10.02 -1.93
CA ILE A 78 7.34 11.34 -2.10
C ILE A 78 5.80 11.25 -1.99
N PRO A 79 5.11 10.33 -2.69
CA PRO A 79 3.67 10.18 -2.54
C PRO A 79 3.26 9.70 -1.15
N GLU A 80 4.03 8.80 -0.53
CA GLU A 80 3.75 8.33 0.83
C GLU A 80 3.82 9.49 1.83
N ALA A 81 4.90 10.27 1.83
CA ALA A 81 5.05 11.42 2.71
C ALA A 81 3.95 12.47 2.48
N ARG A 82 3.58 12.74 1.22
CA ARG A 82 2.45 13.62 0.89
C ARG A 82 1.11 13.07 1.40
N GLY A 83 0.90 11.76 1.27
CA GLY A 83 -0.29 11.07 1.76
C GLY A 83 -0.41 11.18 3.28
N GLN A 84 0.67 10.93 4.00
CA GLN A 84 0.75 11.07 5.46
C GLN A 84 0.49 12.52 5.89
N ALA A 85 1.11 13.50 5.24
CA ALA A 85 0.87 14.92 5.53
C ALA A 85 -0.60 15.30 5.32
N ALA A 86 -1.19 14.91 4.18
CA ALA A 86 -2.59 15.16 3.89
C ALA A 86 -3.54 14.42 4.86
N GLN A 87 -3.17 13.23 5.33
CA GLN A 87 -3.92 12.49 6.34
C GLN A 87 -3.92 13.24 7.67
N ILE A 88 -2.76 13.72 8.13
CA ILE A 88 -2.64 14.48 9.39
C ILE A 88 -3.52 15.74 9.34
N VAL A 89 -3.44 16.50 8.24
CA VAL A 89 -4.26 17.71 8.06
C VAL A 89 -5.75 17.37 8.10
N ARG A 90 -6.19 16.36 7.33
CA ARG A 90 -7.60 15.97 7.31
C ARG A 90 -8.11 15.46 8.66
N VAL A 91 -7.29 14.72 9.41
CA VAL A 91 -7.64 14.29 10.77
C VAL A 91 -7.80 15.49 11.69
N ALA A 92 -6.88 16.47 11.61
CA ALA A 92 -6.96 17.70 12.40
C ALA A 92 -8.20 18.54 12.04
N GLU A 93 -8.52 18.67 10.76
CA GLU A 93 -9.73 19.34 10.27
C GLU A 93 -10.99 18.64 10.75
N GLY A 94 -11.04 17.30 10.62
CA GLY A 94 -12.15 16.48 11.11
C GLY A 94 -12.36 16.63 12.61
N TYR A 95 -11.29 16.58 13.41
CA TYR A 95 -11.36 16.78 14.85
C TYR A 95 -11.83 18.19 15.23
N ARG A 96 -11.35 19.22 14.51
CA ARG A 96 -11.81 20.61 14.69
C ARG A 96 -13.31 20.71 14.44
N GLU A 97 -13.79 20.18 13.32
CA GLU A 97 -15.22 20.19 12.99
C GLU A 97 -16.06 19.39 13.96
N GLU A 98 -15.60 18.20 14.37
CA GLU A 98 -16.27 17.37 15.36
C GLU A 98 -16.45 18.15 16.67
N LYS A 99 -15.39 18.83 17.13
CA LYS A 99 -15.42 19.61 18.37
C LYS A 99 -16.39 20.78 18.28
N ILE A 100 -16.41 21.50 17.15
CA ILE A 100 -17.35 22.60 16.90
C ILE A 100 -18.78 22.08 16.87
N LYS A 101 -19.07 21.06 16.07
CA LYS A 101 -20.42 20.49 15.94
C LYS A 101 -20.92 19.90 17.25
N ARG A 102 -20.05 19.27 18.04
CA ARG A 102 -20.40 18.78 19.39
C ARG A 102 -20.76 19.94 20.30
N ALA A 103 -19.94 21.00 20.35
CA ALA A 103 -20.22 22.18 21.16
C ALA A 103 -21.53 22.88 20.74
N GLU A 104 -21.79 23.02 19.44
CA GLU A 104 -23.04 23.58 18.90
C GLU A 104 -24.25 22.70 19.24
N GLY A 105 -24.11 21.37 19.13
CA GLY A 105 -25.14 20.41 19.51
C GLY A 105 -25.47 20.47 21.00
N ASP A 106 -24.45 20.60 21.86
CA ASP A 106 -24.62 20.72 23.30
C ASP A 106 -25.27 22.07 23.67
N ALA A 107 -24.83 23.16 23.06
CA ALA A 107 -25.44 24.48 23.23
C ALA A 107 -26.92 24.49 22.80
N LYS A 108 -27.23 23.88 21.64
CA LYS A 108 -28.61 23.77 21.14
C LYS A 108 -29.48 22.92 22.08
N ARG A 109 -28.97 21.79 22.56
CA ARG A 109 -29.65 20.95 23.57
C ARG A 109 -29.92 21.73 24.85
N PHE A 110 -28.92 22.47 25.34
CA PHE A 110 -29.06 23.30 26.53
C PHE A 110 -30.12 24.39 26.35
N LEU A 111 -30.11 25.10 25.22
CA LEU A 111 -31.10 26.15 24.92
C LEU A 111 -32.53 25.58 24.85
N GLN A 112 -32.72 24.41 24.24
CA GLN A 112 -34.01 23.72 24.21
C GLN A 112 -34.48 23.36 25.63
N GLN A 113 -33.60 22.78 26.44
CA GLN A 113 -33.92 22.42 27.82
C GLN A 113 -34.20 23.65 28.69
N TYR A 114 -33.45 24.73 28.50
CA TYR A 114 -33.69 26.01 29.18
C TYR A 114 -35.05 26.61 28.79
N GLY A 115 -35.44 26.51 27.52
CA GLY A 115 -36.76 26.92 27.06
C GLY A 115 -37.89 26.19 27.78
N GLU A 116 -37.78 24.87 27.94
CA GLU A 116 -38.75 24.06 28.68
C GLU A 116 -38.71 24.31 30.20
N TYR A 117 -37.51 24.49 30.75
CA TYR A 117 -37.33 24.85 32.16
C TYR A 117 -37.99 26.19 32.50
N LYS A 118 -37.90 27.19 31.62
CA LYS A 118 -38.56 28.50 31.80
C LYS A 118 -40.09 28.39 31.84
N LYS A 119 -40.68 27.43 31.10
CA LYS A 119 -42.13 27.18 31.10
C LYS A 119 -42.61 26.51 32.38
N ALA A 120 -41.85 25.53 32.89
CA ALA A 120 -42.21 24.77 34.09
C ALA A 120 -40.95 24.33 34.88
N PRO A 121 -40.48 25.14 35.85
CA PRO A 121 -39.22 24.86 36.55
C PRO A 121 -39.28 23.65 37.48
N ASP A 122 -40.37 23.48 38.24
CA ASP A 122 -40.48 22.43 39.27
C ASP A 122 -40.57 21.01 38.68
N ILE A 123 -41.31 20.85 37.59
CA ILE A 123 -41.49 19.55 36.92
C ILE A 123 -40.19 19.14 36.22
N THR A 124 -39.50 20.11 35.61
CA THR A 124 -38.26 19.87 34.88
C THR A 124 -37.13 19.44 35.81
N ARG A 125 -36.98 20.07 36.99
CA ARG A 125 -35.99 19.65 38.00
C ARG A 125 -36.23 18.24 38.50
N LYS A 126 -37.49 17.91 38.82
CA LYS A 126 -37.87 16.57 39.28
C LYS A 126 -37.60 15.52 38.21
N ARG A 127 -37.91 15.80 36.93
CA ARG A 127 -37.59 14.91 35.80
C ARG A 127 -36.09 14.64 35.70
N ILE A 128 -35.26 15.69 35.65
CA ILE A 128 -33.79 15.55 35.55
C ILE A 128 -33.25 14.73 36.72
N TYR A 129 -33.74 14.96 37.94
CA TYR A 129 -33.34 14.18 39.12
C TYR A 129 -33.69 12.69 38.98
N LEU A 130 -34.91 12.39 38.53
CA LEU A 130 -35.34 11.00 38.33
C LEU A 130 -34.57 10.32 37.19
N GLU A 131 -34.33 11.00 36.06
CA GLU A 131 -33.54 10.48 34.93
C GLU A 131 -32.07 10.25 35.32
N THR A 132 -31.46 11.17 36.07
CA THR A 132 -30.08 11.00 36.56
C THR A 132 -30.00 9.86 37.56
N MET A 133 -30.96 9.74 38.48
CA MET A 133 -31.04 8.59 39.39
C MET A 133 -31.25 7.29 38.63
N GLU A 134 -32.14 7.23 37.63
CA GLU A 134 -32.35 6.04 36.79
C GLU A 134 -31.07 5.64 36.05
N LYS A 135 -30.26 6.60 35.61
CA LYS A 135 -29.00 6.34 34.92
C LYS A 135 -27.89 5.85 35.87
N ILE A 136 -27.84 6.37 37.09
CA ILE A 136 -26.77 6.07 38.04
C ILE A 136 -27.10 4.82 38.88
N LEU A 137 -28.38 4.60 39.24
CA LEU A 137 -28.86 3.48 40.06
C LEU A 137 -28.41 2.08 39.59
N PRO A 138 -28.34 1.76 38.28
CA PRO A 138 -27.84 0.47 37.78
C PRO A 138 -26.37 0.21 38.08
N ASP A 139 -25.54 1.26 38.14
CA ASP A 139 -24.10 1.17 38.33
C ASP A 139 -23.69 1.19 39.83
N ILE A 140 -24.63 1.38 40.75
CA ILE A 140 -24.33 1.44 42.19
C ILE A 140 -24.40 0.05 42.81
N ASN A 141 -23.28 -0.40 43.40
CA ASN A 141 -23.24 -1.61 44.22
C ASN A 141 -24.03 -1.38 45.53
N LYS A 142 -25.24 -1.94 45.60
CA LYS A 142 -26.12 -1.85 46.77
C LYS A 142 -25.62 -2.74 47.92
N VAL A 143 -24.97 -2.15 48.92
CA VAL A 143 -24.59 -2.84 50.16
C VAL A 143 -25.65 -2.62 51.22
N ILE A 144 -26.43 -3.66 51.54
CA ILE A 144 -27.40 -3.62 52.65
C ILE A 144 -26.69 -4.06 53.93
N MET A 145 -26.35 -3.12 54.81
CA MET A 145 -25.87 -3.45 56.15
C MET A 145 -27.07 -3.79 57.03
N GLY A 146 -27.25 -5.09 57.31
CA GLY A 146 -28.16 -5.56 58.34
C GLY A 146 -27.63 -5.14 59.71
N ASN A 147 -28.30 -4.18 60.35
CA ASN A 147 -27.99 -3.81 61.72
C ASN A 147 -28.47 -4.92 62.67
N LYS A 148 -27.65 -5.96 62.85
CA LYS A 148 -27.68 -6.87 63.99
C LYS A 148 -26.34 -7.59 64.08
N LYS A 149 -25.71 -7.46 65.26
CA LYS A 149 -24.42 -8.04 65.65
C LYS A 149 -24.27 -9.48 65.16
N GLY A 150 -23.20 -9.76 64.42
CA GLY A 150 -22.73 -11.11 64.08
C GLY A 150 -23.52 -11.76 62.96
N GLY A 151 -23.05 -11.63 61.72
CA GLY A 151 -23.67 -12.29 60.58
C GLY A 151 -23.07 -11.85 59.27
N ASN A 152 -22.02 -12.58 58.87
CA ASN A 152 -21.45 -12.71 57.54
C ASN A 152 -22.06 -11.81 56.45
N VAL A 153 -21.29 -10.83 55.98
CA VAL A 153 -21.63 -9.99 54.84
C VAL A 153 -21.56 -10.86 53.59
N LEU A 154 -22.68 -11.51 53.24
CA LEU A 154 -22.82 -12.16 51.94
C LEU A 154 -23.11 -11.08 50.90
N PRO A 155 -22.22 -10.82 49.93
CA PRO A 155 -22.55 -9.99 48.80
C PRO A 155 -23.62 -10.74 48.00
N ILE A 156 -24.87 -10.30 48.09
CA ILE A 156 -25.93 -10.85 47.26
C ILE A 156 -25.63 -10.45 45.81
N LEU A 157 -25.50 -11.49 45.00
CA LEU A 157 -25.27 -11.50 43.56
C LEU A 157 -26.04 -10.36 42.86
N PRO A 158 -25.37 -9.46 42.12
CA PRO A 158 -26.06 -8.49 41.27
C PRO A 158 -26.77 -9.27 40.15
N LEU A 159 -28.10 -9.17 40.11
CA LEU A 159 -28.90 -9.63 38.96
C LEU A 159 -28.67 -8.70 37.77
N GLY A 160 -27.48 -8.83 37.18
CA GLY A 160 -27.12 -8.24 35.91
C GLY A 160 -27.81 -9.00 34.78
N LYS A 161 -28.95 -8.48 34.31
CA LYS A 161 -29.48 -8.82 33.00
C LYS A 161 -28.51 -8.28 31.94
N ASN A 162 -27.59 -9.14 31.49
CA ASN A 162 -27.00 -9.23 30.15
C ASN A 162 -25.56 -9.78 30.22
N SER A 163 -25.44 -11.09 30.46
CA SER A 163 -24.25 -11.85 30.09
C SER A 163 -24.35 -12.20 28.61
N ILE A 164 -23.59 -11.48 27.80
CA ILE A 164 -23.20 -11.83 26.45
C ILE A 164 -22.43 -13.16 26.54
N LEU A 165 -23.03 -14.27 26.07
CA LEU A 165 -22.35 -15.54 25.77
C LEU A 165 -23.34 -16.43 25.00
N GLY A 166 -23.50 -16.11 23.72
CA GLY A 166 -24.09 -16.99 22.73
C GLY A 166 -23.08 -17.19 21.62
N GLY A 167 -22.06 -18.01 21.89
CA GLY A 167 -21.26 -18.58 20.81
C GLY A 167 -22.17 -19.35 19.87
N ASN A 168 -22.03 -19.09 18.57
CA ASN A 168 -22.40 -20.03 17.53
C ASN A 168 -21.37 -19.95 16.41
N LYS A 169 -21.14 -21.14 15.86
CA LYS A 169 -20.25 -21.53 14.76
C LYS A 169 -20.09 -20.51 13.64
#